data_AF-A0A953UZ72-F1
#
_entry.id   AF-A0A953UZ72-F1
#
_cell.length_a   1.000
_cell.length_b   1.000
_cell.length_c   1.000
_cell.angle_alpha   90.00
_cell.angle_beta   90.00
_cell.angle_gamma   90.00
#
_symmetry.space_group_name_H-M   'P 1'
#
loop_
_entity.id
_entity.type
_entity.pdbx_description
1 polymer ?
#
loop_
_entity_poly.entity_id
_entity_poly.type
_entity_poly.pdbx_seq_one_letter_code
_entity_poly.pdbx_strand_id
1 'polypeptide(L)' 'MTKLVVLQIFARSRRFMKPDEVWHQLSRRLDRWSLYSYLNRLKKQGLVERNPNPGRGQLAYRLTERGAETEKAIQEASES' A
#
# COMPACT_ATOMS: atom_id res chain seq x y z
N MET A 1 11.33 -4.56 6.27
CA MET A 1 10.42 -4.52 5.09
C MET A 1 10.30 -3.08 4.63
N THR A 2 10.53 -2.80 3.34
CA THR A 2 10.66 -1.43 2.84
C THR A 2 9.33 -0.87 2.36
N LYS A 3 9.18 0.46 2.47
CA LYS A 3 8.08 1.24 1.92
C LYS A 3 7.84 0.91 0.44
N LEU A 4 8.94 0.76 -0.31
CA LEU A 4 8.97 0.39 -1.72
C LEU A 4 8.16 -0.88 -2.01
N VAL A 5 8.40 -1.98 -1.28
CA VAL A 5 7.71 -3.26 -1.52
C VAL A 5 6.19 -3.13 -1.36
N VAL A 6 5.73 -2.36 -0.36
CA VAL A 6 4.29 -2.15 -0.14
C VAL A 6 3.68 -1.32 -1.27
N LEU A 7 4.36 -0.26 -1.71
CA LEU A 7 3.90 0.56 -2.84
C LEU A 7 3.87 -0.24 -4.15
N GLN A 8 4.88 -1.08 -4.40
CA GLN A 8 4.94 -1.97 -5.57
C GLN A 8 3.76 -2.95 -5.64
N ILE A 9 3.33 -3.49 -4.50
CA ILE A 9 2.15 -4.36 -4.44
C ILE A 9 0.91 -3.62 -4.95
N PHE A 10 0.69 -2.38 -4.48
CA PHE A 10 -0.45 -1.59 -4.97
C PHE A 10 -0.27 -1.15 -6.43
N ALA A 11 0.96 -0.80 -6.85
CA ALA A 11 1.27 -0.39 -8.22
C ALA A 11 0.95 -1.49 -9.24
N ARG A 12 1.28 -2.75 -8.92
CA ARG A 12 0.97 -3.92 -9.75
C ARG A 12 -0.52 -4.20 -9.84
N SER A 13 -1.25 -3.98 -8.74
CA SER A 13 -2.67 -4.32 -8.64
C SER A 13 -3.58 -3.32 -9.36
N ARG A 14 -3.25 -2.01 -9.33
CA ARG A 14 -4.05 -0.88 -9.88
C ARG A 14 -5.51 -0.78 -9.36
N ARG A 15 -5.94 -1.67 -8.47
CA ARG A 15 -7.27 -1.72 -7.84
C ARG A 15 -7.20 -1.48 -6.35
N PHE A 16 -8.36 -1.30 -5.73
CA PHE A 16 -8.49 -1.36 -4.29
C PHE A 16 -8.19 -2.78 -3.78
N MET A 17 -7.30 -2.87 -2.79
CA MET A 17 -6.92 -4.10 -2.10
C MET A 17 -7.20 -4.00 -0.62
N LYS A 18 -7.68 -5.09 -0.04
CA LYS A 18 -7.83 -5.24 1.40
C LYS A 18 -6.46 -5.37 2.06
N PRO A 19 -6.30 -4.91 3.31
CA PRO A 19 -5.07 -5.13 4.08
C PRO A 19 -4.62 -6.60 4.08
N ASP A 20 -5.56 -7.54 4.18
CA ASP A 20 -5.23 -8.97 4.19
C ASP A 20 -4.67 -9.45 2.84
N GLU A 21 -5.16 -8.94 1.70
CA GLU A 21 -4.59 -9.27 0.38
C GLU A 21 -3.15 -8.78 0.29
N VAL A 22 -2.87 -7.57 0.78
CA VAL A 22 -1.52 -7.00 0.82
C VAL A 22 -0.63 -7.84 1.77
N TRP A 23 -1.15 -8.22 2.93
CA TRP A 23 -0.45 -9.07 3.90
C TRP A 23 -0.03 -10.42 3.33
N HIS A 24 -0.91 -11.06 2.56
CA HIS A 24 -0.61 -12.31 1.86
C HIS A 24 0.50 -12.13 0.82
N GLN A 25 0.45 -11.06 0.02
CA GLN A 25 1.51 -10.77 -0.96
C GLN A 25 2.86 -10.45 -0.32
N LEU A 26 2.85 -9.92 0.91
CA LEU A 26 4.06 -9.70 1.70
C LEU A 26 4.64 -11.00 2.30
N SER A 27 4.11 -12.16 1.94
CA SER A 27 4.49 -13.47 2.49
C SER A 27 4.43 -13.49 4.02
N ARG A 28 3.50 -12.73 4.61
CA ARG A 28 3.29 -12.63 6.07
C ARG A 28 4.54 -12.22 6.84
N ARG A 29 5.48 -11.51 6.20
CA ARG A 29 6.73 -11.01 6.82
C ARG A 29 6.51 -9.89 7.84
N LEU A 30 5.33 -9.28 7.85
CA LEU A 30 4.90 -8.35 8.89
C LEU A 30 3.80 -8.98 9.74
N ASP A 31 3.77 -8.59 11.01
CA ASP A 31 2.58 -8.74 11.82
C ASP A 31 1.38 -7.99 11.18
N ARG A 32 0.20 -8.58 11.33
CA ARG A 32 -1.03 -8.10 10.70
C ARG A 32 -1.43 -6.71 11.22
N TRP A 33 -1.36 -6.47 12.52
CA TRP A 33 -1.71 -5.17 13.11
C TRP A 33 -0.74 -4.06 12.70
N SER A 34 0.53 -4.43 12.59
CA SER A 34 1.59 -3.56 12.08
C SER A 34 1.31 -3.11 10.65
N LEU A 35 0.82 -4.01 9.78
CA LEU A 35 0.41 -3.66 8.42
C LEU A 35 -0.76 -2.66 8.42
N TYR A 36 -1.80 -2.88 9.22
CA TYR A 36 -2.94 -1.95 9.30
C TYR A 36 -2.50 -0.55 9.72
N SER A 37 -1.68 -0.48 10.76
CA SER A 37 -1.09 0.78 11.23
C SER A 37 -0.25 1.44 10.15
N TYR A 38 0.52 0.65 9.40
CA TYR A 38 1.36 1.15 8.32
C TYR A 38 0.55 1.69 7.15
N LEU A 39 -0.48 0.97 6.69
CA LEU A 39 -1.39 1.43 5.64
C LEU A 39 -2.09 2.73 6.03
N ASN A 40 -2.48 2.89 7.29
CA ASN A 40 -3.05 4.15 7.78
C ASN A 40 -2.03 5.30 7.75
N ARG A 41 -0.75 5.04 8.04
CA ARG A 41 0.32 6.06 7.89
C ARG A 41 0.52 6.45 6.43
N LEU A 42 0.58 5.47 5.52
CA LEU A 42 0.69 5.74 4.08
C LEU A 42 -0.52 6.56 3.57
N LYS A 43 -1.71 6.28 4.08
CA LYS A 43 -2.91 7.06 3.79
C LYS A 43 -2.78 8.51 4.25
N LYS A 44 -2.32 8.74 5.48
CA LYS A 44 -2.07 10.09 6.01
C LYS A 44 -1.02 10.86 5.20
N GLN A 45 -0.07 10.16 4.58
CA GLN A 45 0.92 10.74 3.67
C GLN A 45 0.38 10.99 2.24
N GLY A 46 -0.85 10.55 1.94
CA GLY A 46 -1.44 10.67 0.61
C GLY A 46 -0.85 9.71 -0.42
N LEU A 47 -0.18 8.64 0.01
CA LEU A 47 0.45 7.65 -0.88
C LEU A 47 -0.49 6.51 -1.26
N VAL A 48 -1.47 6.26 -0.40
CA VAL A 48 -2.60 5.38 -0.70
C VAL A 48 -3.87 6.09 -0.32
N GLU A 49 -4.96 5.78 -1.01
CA GLU A 49 -6.29 6.25 -0.67
C GLU A 49 -7.15 5.09 -0.22
N ARG A 50 -8.12 5.38 0.67
CA ARG A 50 -9.10 4.40 1.12
C ARG A 50 -10.30 4.45 0.17
N ASN A 51 -10.87 3.28 -0.14
CA ASN A 51 -12.12 3.22 -0.93
C ASN A 51 -13.22 4.06 -0.24
N PRO A 52 -13.77 5.10 -0.92
CA PRO A 52 -14.81 5.97 -0.36
C PRO A 52 -16.16 5.27 -0.19
N ASN A 53 -16.43 4.24 -1.00
CA ASN A 53 -17.65 3.44 -0.93
C ASN A 53 -17.31 1.99 -0.56
N PRO A 54 -17.04 1.71 0.73
CA PRO A 54 -16.78 0.35 1.18
C PRO A 54 -18.08 -0.44 1.16
N GLY A 55 -18.47 -0.97 0.01
CA GLY A 55 -19.55 -1.96 -0.07
C GLY A 55 -19.29 -3.06 0.95
N ARG A 56 -20.26 -3.29 1.86
CA ARG A 56 -20.16 -4.22 3.02
C ARG A 56 -19.08 -3.88 4.06
N GLY A 57 -18.71 -2.61 4.23
CA GLY A 57 -17.82 -2.17 5.31
C GLY A 57 -16.36 -2.64 5.17
N GLN A 58 -15.97 -3.13 3.99
CA GLN A 58 -14.63 -3.68 3.80
C GLN A 58 -13.60 -2.57 3.58
N LEU A 59 -12.64 -2.49 4.49
CA LEU A 59 -11.49 -1.60 4.39
C LEU A 59 -10.61 -2.02 3.22
N ALA A 60 -10.41 -1.13 2.24
CA ALA A 60 -9.53 -1.36 1.11
C ALA A 60 -8.80 -0.08 0.72
N TYR A 61 -7.59 -0.24 0.18
CA TYR A 61 -6.68 0.83 -0.20
C TYR A 61 -6.22 0.68 -1.65
N ARG A 62 -5.94 1.79 -2.32
CA ARG A 62 -5.34 1.83 -3.66
C ARG A 62 -4.18 2.83 -3.67
N LEU A 63 -3.20 2.63 -4.56
CA LEU A 63 -2.15 3.61 -4.80
C LEU A 63 -2.73 4.92 -5.35
N THR A 64 -2.23 6.05 -4.88
CA THR A 64 -2.50 7.37 -5.49
C THR A 64 -1.45 7.70 -6.54
N GLU A 65 -1.66 8.76 -7.31
CA GLU A 65 -0.63 9.28 -8.23
C GLU A 65 0.66 9.64 -7.49
N ARG A 66 0.56 10.41 -6.40
CA ARG A 66 1.69 10.72 -5.51
C ARG A 66 2.37 9.46 -4.96
N GLY A 67 1.58 8.43 -4.65
CA GLY A 67 2.08 7.12 -4.23
C GLY A 67 2.94 6.46 -5.31
N ALA A 68 2.51 6.53 -6.57
CA ALA A 68 3.25 6.00 -7.71
C ALA A 68 4.52 6.79 -8.00
N GLU A 69 4.49 8.12 -7.93
CA GLU A 69 5.68 8.96 -8.04
C GLU A 69 6.70 8.63 -6.94
N THR A 70 6.22 8.48 -5.70
CA THR A 70 7.06 8.12 -4.56
C THR A 70 7.67 6.73 -4.73
N GLU A 71 6.91 5.77 -5.28
CA GLU A 71 7.40 4.43 -5.57
C GLU A 71 8.56 4.46 -6.57
N LYS A 72 8.38 5.17 -7.69
CA LYS A 72 9.43 5.36 -8.70
C LYS A 72 10.67 6.05 -8.12
N ALA A 73 10.49 7.13 -7.37
CA ALA A 73 11.62 7.86 -6.78
C ALA A 73 12.43 7.00 -5.79
N ILE A 74 11.76 6.14 -5.01
CA ILE A 74 12.47 5.21 -4.10
C ILE A 74 13.17 4.11 -4.90
N GLN A 75 12.55 3.61 -5.98
CA GLN A 75 13.14 2.61 -6.86
C GLN A 75 14.44 3.13 -7.50
N GLU A 76 14.39 4.31 -8.12
CA GLU A 76 15.53 4.97 -8.75
C GLU A 76 16.68 5.25 -7.77
N ALA A 77 16.35 5.71 -6.55
CA ALA A 77 17.32 5.94 -5.49
C ALA A 77 17.94 4.64 -4.92
N SER A 78 17.32 3.48 -5.16
CA SER A 78 17.85 2.17 -4.73
C SER A 78 18.73 1.51 -5.79
N GLU A 79 18.67 2.00 -7.03
CA GLU A 79 19.46 1.51 -8.17
C GLU A 79 20.70 2.39 -8.46
N SER A 80 20.83 3.52 -7.75
CA SER A 80 21.97 4.45 -7.80
C SER A 80 22.98 4.15 -6.70
#